data_AF-A0A5D4RWM9-F1
#
_entry.id   AF-A0A5D4RWM9-F1
#
_cell.length_a   1.000
_cell.length_b   1.000
_cell.length_c   1.000
_cell.angle_alpha   90.00
_cell.angle_beta   90.00
_cell.angle_gamma   90.00
#
_symmetry.space_group_name_H-M   'P 1'
#
loop_
_entity.id
_entity.type
_entity.pdbx_description
1 polymer ?
#
loop_
_entity_poly.entity_id
_entity_poly.type
_entity_poly.pdbx_seq_one_letter_code
_entity_poly.pdbx_strand_id
1 'polypeptide(L)'
;MEKYRVDTDTWSSGEYTSREKAEAVYEYYKDQKMADGVSEESYVELVRSMDDFEGGEVVKRANVVMDEEKMKISTPKDDGLEWDYWAKWQEEIMP
;
A
#
# COMPACT_ATOMS: atom_id res chain seq x y z
N MET A 1 19.67 -12.10 9.58
CA MET A 1 18.41 -12.75 10.04
C MET A 1 17.33 -12.21 9.14
N GLU A 2 16.38 -13.03 8.68
CA GLU A 2 15.31 -12.51 7.82
C GLU A 2 14.45 -11.50 8.60
N LYS A 3 14.26 -10.33 8.02
CA LYS A 3 13.46 -9.23 8.55
C LYS A 3 12.52 -8.72 7.47
N TYR A 4 11.42 -8.14 7.93
CA TYR A 4 10.38 -7.56 7.12
C TYR A 4 10.10 -6.14 7.61
N ARG A 5 9.78 -5.23 6.71
CA ARG A 5 9.25 -3.91 7.06
C ARG A 5 8.23 -3.49 6.01
N VAL A 6 7.46 -2.48 6.35
CA VAL A 6 6.46 -1.89 5.46
C VAL A 6 6.97 -0.53 5.03
N ASP A 7 7.11 -0.34 3.73
CA ASP A 7 7.53 0.93 3.12
C ASP A 7 6.35 1.57 2.40
N THR A 8 6.30 2.89 2.45
CA THR A 8 5.34 3.73 1.73
C THR A 8 6.10 4.84 1.01
N ASP A 9 5.40 5.64 0.21
CA ASP A 9 5.93 6.80 -0.48
C ASP A 9 6.60 7.84 0.44
N THR A 10 6.25 7.87 1.73
CA THR A 10 6.71 8.89 2.67
C THR A 10 7.36 8.35 3.93
N TRP A 11 7.30 7.04 4.18
CA TRP A 11 7.60 6.48 5.50
C TRP A 11 7.88 4.98 5.44
N SER A 12 8.73 4.53 6.36
CA SER A 12 9.05 3.12 6.61
C SER A 12 8.69 2.74 8.03
N SER A 13 8.12 1.55 8.21
CA SER A 13 7.81 0.99 9.51
C SER A 13 9.02 0.44 10.24
N GLY A 14 8.79 -0.02 11.48
CA GLY A 14 9.78 -0.79 12.20
C GLY A 14 10.05 -2.14 11.54
N GLU A 15 11.09 -2.81 12.02
CA GLU A 15 11.49 -4.12 11.51
C GLU A 15 10.79 -5.24 12.27
N TYR A 16 10.35 -6.27 11.54
CA TYR A 16 9.66 -7.42 12.08
C TYR A 16 10.39 -8.69 11.65
N THR A 17 10.61 -9.61 12.59
CA THR A 17 11.15 -10.94 12.28
C THR A 17 10.04 -11.96 11.93
N SER A 18 8.78 -11.55 12.02
CA SER A 18 7.61 -12.36 11.70
C SER A 18 6.92 -11.76 10.49
N ARG A 19 6.85 -12.56 9.42
CA ARG A 19 6.14 -12.18 8.18
C ARG A 19 4.67 -11.86 8.44
N GLU A 20 3.98 -12.69 9.22
CA GLU A 20 2.56 -12.49 9.58
C GLU A 20 2.32 -11.13 10.26
N LYS A 21 3.20 -10.74 11.19
CA LYS A 21 3.11 -9.41 11.83
C LYS A 21 3.33 -8.28 10.83
N ALA A 22 4.30 -8.42 9.93
CA ALA A 22 4.56 -7.42 8.91
C ALA A 22 3.40 -7.31 7.89
N GLU A 23 2.78 -8.43 7.52
CA GLU A 23 1.58 -8.46 6.66
C GLU A 23 0.38 -7.78 7.32
N ALA A 24 0.16 -7.99 8.63
CA ALA A 24 -0.89 -7.29 9.36
C ALA A 24 -0.67 -5.77 9.38
N VAL A 25 0.58 -5.34 9.55
CA VAL A 25 0.96 -3.92 9.49
C VAL A 25 0.77 -3.37 8.08
N TYR A 26 1.13 -4.13 7.05
CA TYR A 26 0.93 -3.75 5.65
C TYR A 26 -0.55 -3.50 5.33
N GLU A 27 -1.46 -4.39 5.74
CA GLU A 27 -2.91 -4.20 5.52
C GLU A 27 -3.45 -3.00 6.31
N TYR A 28 -2.99 -2.81 7.56
CA TYR A 28 -3.35 -1.63 8.34
C TYR A 28 -2.95 -0.33 7.64
N TYR A 29 -1.74 -0.25 7.08
CA TYR A 29 -1.28 0.96 6.40
C TYR A 29 -1.97 1.21 5.06
N LYS A 30 -2.40 0.16 4.34
CA LYS A 30 -3.26 0.33 3.16
C LYS A 30 -4.56 1.05 3.51
N ASP A 31 -5.22 0.65 4.60
CA ASP A 31 -6.47 1.26 5.03
C ASP A 31 -6.26 2.69 5.53
N GLN A 32 -5.20 2.93 6.32
CA GLN A 32 -4.86 4.27 6.79
C GLN A 32 -4.56 5.22 5.64
N LYS A 33 -3.69 4.83 4.70
CA LYS A 33 -3.34 5.67 3.54
C LYS A 33 -4.56 5.99 2.68
N MET A 34 -5.42 4.99 2.43
CA MET A 34 -6.66 5.22 1.66
C MET A 34 -7.59 6.22 2.36
N ALA A 35 -7.69 6.15 3.69
CA ALA A 35 -8.51 7.06 4.48
C ALA A 35 -7.96 8.50 4.51
N ASP A 36 -6.63 8.66 4.56
CA ASP A 36 -5.96 9.96 4.51
C ASP A 36 -6.02 10.62 3.12
N GLY A 37 -6.40 9.85 2.10
CA GLY A 37 -6.39 10.25 0.71
C GLY A 37 -5.08 9.85 0.04
N VAL A 38 -5.19 9.37 -1.19
CA VAL A 38 -4.07 8.84 -1.96
C VAL A 38 -3.93 9.55 -3.31
N SER A 39 -2.71 9.58 -3.83
CA SER A 39 -2.40 9.97 -5.20
C SER A 39 -2.04 8.74 -6.05
N GLU A 40 -1.90 8.93 -7.36
CA GLU A 40 -1.43 7.89 -8.29
C GLU A 40 0.00 7.38 -7.96
N GLU A 41 0.78 8.16 -7.21
CA GLU A 41 2.13 7.79 -6.78
C GLU A 41 2.14 7.04 -5.44
N SER A 42 1.01 7.00 -4.72
CA SER A 42 0.93 6.34 -3.43
C SER A 42 1.10 4.82 -3.57
N TYR A 43 1.89 4.25 -2.66
CA TYR A 43 2.10 2.81 -2.58
C TYR A 43 2.26 2.34 -1.13
N VAL A 44 2.03 1.05 -0.93
CA VAL A 44 2.43 0.33 0.28
C VAL A 44 3.17 -0.92 -0.15
N GLU A 45 4.36 -1.13 0.38
CA GLU A 45 5.25 -2.24 0.06
C GLU A 45 5.57 -3.04 1.32
N LEU A 46 5.58 -4.37 1.20
CA LEU A 46 6.19 -5.26 2.16
C LEU A 46 7.56 -5.62 1.63
N VAL A 47 8.60 -5.26 2.37
CA VAL A 47 10.01 -5.47 2.00
C VAL A 47 10.60 -6.53 2.91
N ARG A 48 11.31 -7.50 2.32
CA ARG A 48 12.12 -8.51 3.00
C ARG A 48 13.59 -8.14 2.89
N SER A 49 14.37 -8.37 3.93
CA SER A 49 15.84 -8.27 3.88
C SER A 49 16.49 -9.35 4.74
N MET A 50 17.71 -9.76 4.36
CA MET A 50 18.58 -10.60 5.18
C MET A 50 19.76 -9.82 5.81
N ASP A 51 19.94 -8.56 5.42
CA ASP A 51 21.10 -7.69 5.63
C ASP A 51 20.71 -6.32 6.22
N ASP A 52 19.73 -6.29 7.13
CA ASP A 52 19.28 -5.06 7.81
C ASP A 52 18.87 -3.93 6.85
N PHE A 53 18.29 -4.32 5.71
CA PHE A 53 17.81 -3.47 4.62
C PHE A 53 18.89 -2.65 3.90
N GLU A 54 20.15 -3.09 3.93
CA GLU A 54 21.17 -2.63 2.98
C GLU A 54 20.83 -3.07 1.54
N GLY A 55 20.14 -4.20 1.38
CA GLY A 55 19.59 -4.72 0.13
C GLY A 55 18.23 -5.40 0.36
N GLY A 56 17.17 -4.60 0.39
CA GLY A 56 15.79 -5.09 0.55
C GLY A 56 15.14 -5.54 -0.77
N GLU A 57 14.35 -6.60 -0.71
CA GLU A 57 13.52 -7.12 -1.79
C GLU A 57 12.05 -6.87 -1.47
N VAL A 58 11.33 -6.18 -2.34
CA VAL A 58 9.87 -6.03 -2.21
C VAL A 58 9.23 -7.39 -2.53
N VAL A 59 8.47 -7.93 -1.58
CA VAL A 59 7.76 -9.22 -1.71
C VAL A 59 6.26 -9.04 -1.97
N LYS A 60 5.71 -7.87 -1.62
CA LYS A 60 4.32 -7.49 -1.92
C LYS A 60 4.24 -5.99 -2.12
N ARG A 61 3.48 -5.52 -3.11
CA ARG A 61 3.25 -4.10 -3.36
C ARG A 61 1.79 -3.84 -3.66
N ALA A 62 1.20 -2.84 -3.02
CA ALA A 62 -0.08 -2.26 -3.39
C ALA A 62 0.17 -0.90 -4.05
N ASN A 63 -0.25 -0.76 -5.30
CA ASN A 63 -0.28 0.52 -6.01
C ASN A 63 -1.70 1.05 -6.04
N VAL A 64 -1.83 2.38 -5.98
CA VAL A 64 -3.13 3.03 -6.18
C VAL A 64 -3.48 3.03 -7.65
N VAL A 65 -4.69 2.59 -7.96
CA VAL A 65 -5.27 2.68 -9.31
C VAL A 65 -6.68 3.24 -9.23
N MET A 66 -7.11 3.85 -10.33
CA MET A 66 -8.51 4.26 -10.47
C MET A 66 -9.43 3.04 -10.52
N ASP A 67 -10.51 3.10 -9.77
CA ASP A 67 -11.57 2.10 -9.81
C ASP A 67 -12.54 2.40 -10.96
N GLU A 68 -12.14 2.00 -12.18
CA GLU A 68 -12.94 2.24 -13.39
C GLU A 68 -14.36 1.68 -13.32
N GLU A 69 -14.56 0.57 -12.58
CA GLU A 69 -15.89 -0.05 -12.44
C GLU A 69 -16.80 0.84 -11.61
N LYS A 70 -16.29 1.37 -10.50
CA LYS A 70 -17.04 2.30 -9.66
C LYS A 70 -17.25 3.64 -10.35
N MET A 71 -16.23 4.14 -11.08
CA MET A 71 -16.34 5.36 -11.89
C MET A 71 -17.41 5.28 -13.00
N LYS A 72 -17.74 4.08 -13.50
CA LYS A 72 -18.86 3.89 -14.45
C LYS A 72 -20.23 3.98 -13.80
N ILE A 73 -20.31 3.80 -12.48
CA ILE A 73 -21.56 3.87 -11.70
C ILE A 73 -21.83 5.31 -11.27
N SER A 74 -20.86 5.94 -10.61
CA SER A 74 -20.88 7.35 -10.22
C SER A 74 -19.46 7.87 -10.02
N THR A 75 -19.28 9.19 -10.07
CA THR A 75 -18.03 9.83 -9.64
C THR A 75 -18.12 10.19 -8.15
N PRO A 76 -17.00 10.38 -7.42
CA PRO A 76 -17.07 10.88 -6.05
C PRO A 76 -17.81 12.22 -5.96
N LYS A 77 -17.70 13.08 -6.99
CA LYS A 77 -18.43 14.34 -7.07
C LYS A 77 -19.94 14.17 -7.18
N ASP A 78 -20.42 13.15 -7.90
CA ASP A 78 -21.86 12.81 -7.94
C ASP A 78 -22.37 12.40 -6.56
N ASP A 79 -21.51 11.79 -5.75
CA ASP A 79 -21.78 11.38 -4.36
C ASP A 79 -21.53 12.53 -3.35
N GLY A 80 -21.20 13.74 -3.81
CA GLY A 80 -20.99 14.92 -2.97
C GLY A 80 -19.63 14.96 -2.24
N LEU A 81 -18.65 14.21 -2.71
CA LEU A 81 -17.29 14.16 -2.19
C LEU A 81 -16.35 15.07 -3.01
N GLU A 82 -15.25 15.50 -2.39
CA GLU A 82 -14.29 16.42 -3.02
C GLU A 82 -13.27 15.73 -3.93
N TRP A 83 -13.25 14.40 -3.95
CA TRP A 83 -12.29 13.61 -4.72
C TRP A 83 -12.62 13.57 -6.21
N ASP A 84 -11.60 13.50 -7.06
CA ASP A 84 -11.78 13.50 -8.51
C ASP A 84 -12.13 12.10 -9.07
N TYR A 85 -11.67 11.04 -8.41
CA TYR A 85 -11.89 9.66 -8.84
C TYR A 85 -12.00 8.70 -7.65
N TRP A 86 -12.65 7.57 -7.88
CA TRP A 86 -12.60 6.44 -6.95
C TRP A 86 -11.27 5.72 -7.08
N ALA A 87 -10.60 5.48 -5.97
CA ALA A 87 -9.34 4.76 -5.92
C ALA A 87 -9.52 3.35 -5.32
N LYS A 88 -8.69 2.41 -5.76
CA LYS A 88 -8.53 1.09 -5.14
C LYS A 88 -7.06 0.67 -5.13
N TRP A 89 -6.74 -0.29 -4.26
CA TRP A 89 -5.44 -0.94 -4.25
C TRP A 89 -5.38 -2.04 -5.31
N GLN A 90 -4.38 -2.00 -6.18
CA GLN A 90 -3.97 -3.13 -6.99
C GLN A 90 -2.75 -3.77 -6.36
N GLU A 91 -2.89 -5.02 -5.93
CA GLU A 91 -1.82 -5.76 -5.25
C GLU A 91 -1.04 -6.67 -6.20
N GLU A 92 0.27 -6.63 -6.07
CA GLU A 92 1.22 -7.45 -6.82
C GLU A 92 2.09 -8.22 -5.82
N ILE A 93 2.11 -9.55 -5.97
CA ILE A 93 3.00 -10.42 -5.19
C ILE A 93 4.25 -10.63 -6.02
N MET A 94 5.41 -10.32 -5.44
CA MET A 94 6.70 -10.41 -6.10
C MET A 94 7.38 -11.73 -5.72
N PRO A 95 8.14 -12.35 -6.66
CA PRO A 95 8.77 -13.66 -6.48
C PRO A 95 9.88 -13.68 -5.42
#